data_AF-A0A523AR18-F1
#
_entry.id   AF-A0A523AR18-F1
#
_cell.length_a   1.000
_cell.length_b   1.000
_cell.length_c   1.000
_cell.angle_alpha   90.00
_cell.angle_beta   90.00
_cell.angle_gamma   90.00
#
_symmetry.space_group_name_H-M   'P 1'
#
loop_
_entity.id
_entity.type
_entity.pdbx_description
1 polymer ?
#
loop_
_entity_poly.entity_id
_entity_poly.type
_entity_poly.pdbx_seq_one_letter_code
_entity_poly.pdbx_strand_id
1 'polypeptide(L)' 'MLECTACGWKGREEETVMVYVCPDCGTGHLKLFRILKRRDGKLQCPKCTWIGLPEEAVKEPECPKCGNPYLKELPVVT' A
#
# COMPACT_ATOMS: atom_id res chain seq x y z
N MET A 1 -13.96 -1.60 -11.01
CA MET A 1 -14.04 -0.37 -10.18
C MET A 1 -13.75 -0.78 -8.74
N LEU A 2 -13.10 0.05 -7.94
CA LEU A 2 -12.76 -0.25 -6.55
C LEU A 2 -13.66 0.52 -5.59
N GLU A 3 -13.97 -0.06 -4.43
CA GLU A 3 -14.66 0.57 -3.31
C GLU A 3 -13.88 0.41 -2.01
N CYS A 4 -13.64 1.51 -1.30
CA CYS A 4 -13.03 1.50 0.02
C CYS A 4 -14.05 1.07 1.08
N THR A 5 -13.74 -0.01 1.81
CA THR A 5 -14.61 -0.56 2.85
C THR A 5 -14.74 0.32 4.10
N ALA A 6 -13.85 1.30 4.28
CA ALA A 6 -13.83 2.16 5.47
C ALA A 6 -14.57 3.50 5.26
N CYS A 7 -14.43 4.12 4.08
CA CYS A 7 -14.97 5.46 3.82
C CYS A 7 -15.89 5.54 2.61
N GLY A 8 -16.15 4.42 1.92
CA GLY A 8 -17.04 4.35 0.76
C GLY A 8 -16.53 5.03 -0.50
N TRP A 9 -15.25 5.41 -0.56
CA TRP A 9 -14.65 5.95 -1.79
C TRP A 9 -14.77 4.93 -2.94
N LYS A 10 -15.17 5.39 -4.12
CA LYS A 10 -15.25 4.58 -5.34
C LYS A 10 -14.41 5.22 -6.44
N GLY A 11 -13.64 4.42 -7.17
CA GLY A 11 -12.79 4.91 -8.25
C GLY A 11 -12.12 3.78 -9.02
N ARG A 12 -11.27 4.13 -9.98
CA ARG A 12 -10.47 3.16 -10.74
C ARG A 12 -9.15 2.84 -10.01
N GLU A 13 -8.49 1.78 -10.44
CA GLU A 13 -7.24 1.33 -9.82
C GLU A 13 -6.13 2.37 -9.95
N GLU A 14 -6.06 3.06 -11.09
CA GLU A 14 -5.10 4.16 -11.33
C GLU A 14 -5.31 5.39 -10.42
N GLU A 15 -6.46 5.49 -9.75
CA GLU A 15 -6.76 6.56 -8.80
C GLU A 15 -6.31 6.21 -7.37
N THR A 16 -5.84 4.99 -7.14
CA THR A 16 -5.32 4.54 -5.84
C THR A 16 -3.93 5.10 -5.56
N VAL A 17 -3.55 5.11 -4.29
CA VAL A 17 -2.18 5.46 -3.88
C VAL A 17 -1.38 4.17 -3.72
N MET A 18 -0.32 4.01 -4.51
CA MET A 18 0.59 2.88 -4.38
C MET A 18 1.59 3.13 -3.24
N VAL A 19 1.68 2.18 -2.32
CA VAL A 19 2.59 2.26 -1.16
C VAL A 19 3.53 1.07 -1.14
N TYR A 20 4.73 1.28 -0.57
CA TYR A 20 5.68 0.20 -0.37
C TYR A 20 5.27 -0.70 0.79
N VAL A 21 5.35 -2.00 0.55
CA VAL A 21 5.06 -3.07 1.50
C VAL A 21 6.27 -4.00 1.54
N CYS A 22 6.61 -4.43 2.76
CA CYS A 22 7.71 -5.36 3.00
C CYS A 22 7.39 -6.70 2.33
N PRO A 23 8.26 -7.20 1.43
CA PRO A 23 8.03 -8.48 0.75
C PRO A 23 8.01 -9.67 1.72
N ASP A 24 8.73 -9.58 2.84
CA ASP A 24 8.89 -10.71 3.77
C ASP A 24 7.71 -10.87 4.74
N CYS A 25 7.07 -9.77 5.14
CA CYS A 25 6.09 -9.81 6.23
C CYS A 25 4.81 -8.98 6.02
N GLY A 26 4.59 -8.44 4.81
CA GLY A 26 3.38 -7.71 4.44
C GLY A 26 3.17 -6.38 5.20
N THR A 27 4.20 -5.91 5.91
CA THR A 27 4.11 -4.66 6.67
C THR A 27 4.30 -3.47 5.74
N GLY A 28 3.45 -2.46 5.84
CA GLY A 28 3.60 -1.24 5.04
C GLY A 28 2.31 -0.43 4.93
N HIS A 29 1.15 -1.08 5.10
CA HIS A 29 -0.14 -0.42 4.97
C HIS A 29 -0.56 0.41 6.19
N LEU A 30 -0.26 -0.08 7.38
CA LEU A 30 -0.54 0.64 8.62
C LEU A 30 0.32 1.90 8.68
N LYS A 31 -0.31 3.06 8.88
CA LYS A 31 0.39 4.37 8.94
C LYS A 31 1.52 4.37 9.97
N LEU A 32 1.35 3.69 11.09
CA LEU A 32 2.36 3.55 12.15
C LEU A 32 3.52 2.61 11.78
N PHE A 33 3.32 1.73 10.80
CA PHE A 33 4.30 0.73 10.35
C PHE A 33 4.62 0.89 8.86
N ARG A 34 4.69 2.14 8.39
CA ARG A 34 5.13 2.45 7.03
C ARG A 34 6.58 2.02 6.82
N ILE A 35 6.88 1.56 5.62
CA ILE A 35 8.26 1.31 5.20
C ILE A 35 9.07 2.61 5.30
N LEU A 36 10.21 2.52 5.96
CA LEU A 36 11.07 3.67 6.22
C LEU A 36 12.03 3.87 5.05
N LYS A 37 12.15 5.11 4.57
CA LYS A 37 13.17 5.48 3.59
C LYS A 37 14.44 5.91 4.31
N ARG A 38 15.53 5.18 4.07
CA ARG A 38 16.85 5.47 4.64
C ARG A 38 17.56 6.55 3.84
N ARG A 39 18.61 7.13 4.43
CA ARG A 39 19.47 8.14 3.78
C ARG A 39 20.27 7.59 2.60
N ASP A 40 20.58 6.29 2.62
CA ASP A 40 21.26 5.57 1.54
C ASP A 40 20.32 5.21 0.36
N GLY A 41 19.07 5.66 0.39
CA GLY A 41 18.07 5.40 -0.64
C GLY A 41 17.34 4.07 -0.49
N LYS A 42 17.79 3.18 0.41
CA LYS A 42 17.14 1.90 0.68
C LYS A 42 15.85 2.07 1.48
N LEU A 43 15.01 1.06 1.39
CA LEU A 43 13.83 0.87 2.20
C LEU A 43 14.13 -0.07 3.35
N GLN A 44 13.52 0.19 4.51
CA GLN A 44 13.65 -0.64 5.71
C GLN A 44 12.28 -0.94 6.29
N CYS A 45 12.03 -2.22 6.56
CA CYS A 45 10.86 -2.63 7.30
C CYS A 45 10.98 -2.20 8.78
N PRO A 46 9.96 -1.58 9.37
CA PRO A 46 9.98 -1.24 10.80
C PRO A 46 9.66 -2.43 11.71
N LYS A 47 9.18 -3.55 11.16
CA LYS A 47 8.70 -4.71 11.93
C LYS A 47 9.68 -5.89 11.90
N CYS A 48 10.31 -6.16 10.76
CA CYS A 48 11.26 -7.26 10.59
C CYS A 48 12.65 -6.74 10.18
N THR A 49 13.56 -7.64 9.82
CA THR A 49 14.95 -7.31 9.48
C THR A 49 15.18 -6.91 8.02
N TRP A 50 14.13 -6.87 7.19
CA TRP A 50 14.26 -6.58 5.75
C TRP A 50 14.76 -5.16 5.47
N ILE A 51 15.80 -5.06 4.63
CA ILE A 51 16.35 -3.82 4.08
C ILE A 51 16.69 -4.08 2.60
N GLY A 52 16.08 -3.32 1.69
CA GLY A 52 16.24 -3.53 0.24
C GLY A 52 16.07 -2.25 -0.57
N LEU A 53 16.27 -2.33 -1.87
CA LEU A 53 16.01 -1.24 -2.81
C LEU A 53 14.49 -1.07 -3.03
N PRO A 54 14.03 0.12 -3.48
CA PRO A 54 12.62 0.37 -3.75
C PRO A 54 11.97 -0.60 -4.75
N GLU A 55 12.73 -1.10 -5.73
CA GLU A 55 12.30 -2.10 -6.72
C GLU A 55 12.14 -3.51 -6.15
N GLU A 56 12.75 -3.80 -4.99
CA GLU A 56 12.61 -5.08 -4.29
C GLU A 56 11.38 -5.11 -3.36
N ALA A 57 10.78 -3.95 -3.09
CA ALA A 57 9.56 -3.86 -2.30
C ALA A 57 8.32 -4.18 -3.13
N VAL A 58 7.32 -4.77 -2.49
CA VAL A 58 5.99 -4.92 -3.08
C VAL A 58 5.31 -3.56 -3.08
N LYS A 59 4.60 -3.22 -4.16
CA LYS A 59 3.73 -2.04 -4.22
C LYS A 59 2.28 -2.48 -4.22
N GLU A 60 1.52 -2.00 -3.25
CA GLU A 60 0.10 -2.33 -3.11
C GLU A 60 -0.74 -1.05 -3.06
N PRO A 61 -1.99 -1.10 -3.58
CA PRO A 61 -2.88 0.05 -3.63
C PRO A 61 -3.52 0.36 -2.28
N GLU A 62 -3.80 1.64 -2.05
CA GLU A 62 -4.59 2.12 -0.92
C GLU A 62 -5.63 3.15 -1.34
N CYS A 63 -6.68 3.27 -0.53
CA CYS A 63 -7.68 4.31 -0.69
C CYS A 63 -7.02 5.70 -0.64
N PRO A 64 -7.17 6.54 -1.68
CA PRO A 64 -6.56 7.87 -1.72
C PRO A 64 -7.15 8.84 -0.69
N LYS A 65 -8.32 8.53 -0.12
CA LYS A 65 -9.01 9.38 0.87
C LYS A 65 -8.59 9.10 2.31
N CYS A 66 -8.42 7.84 2.69
CA CYS A 66 -8.18 7.47 4.09
C CYS A 66 -6.92 6.63 4.31
N GLY A 67 -6.31 6.08 3.25
CA GLY A 67 -5.16 5.18 3.33
C GLY A 67 -5.52 3.75 3.76
N ASN A 68 -6.79 3.35 3.60
CA ASN A 68 -7.22 1.98 3.88
C ASN A 68 -6.77 1.05 2.74
N PRO A 69 -6.08 -0.08 3.04
CA PRO A 69 -5.65 -1.03 2.02
C PRO A 69 -6.77 -1.96 1.55
N TYR A 70 -7.86 -2.08 2.32
CA TYR A 70 -8.96 -2.97 1.99
C TYR A 70 -9.88 -2.31 0.95
N LEU A 71 -9.55 -2.52 -0.33
CA LEU A 71 -10.33 -2.11 -1.48
C LEU A 71 -11.08 -3.32 -2.04
N LYS A 72 -12.39 -3.17 -2.24
CA LYS A 72 -13.24 -4.20 -2.82
C LYS A 72 -13.40 -3.95 -4.32
N GLU A 73 -13.17 -4.97 -5.13
CA GLU A 73 -13.56 -4.92 -6.54
C GLU A 73 -15.08 -4.97 -6.68
N LEU A 74 -15.62 -3.95 -7.34
CA LEU A 74 -17.00 -3.90 -7.79
C LEU A 74 -17.07 -4.45 -9.22
N PRO A 75 -18.00 -5.39 -9.48
CA PRO A 75 -18.25 -5.87 -10.83
C PRO A 75 -18.64 -4.68 -11.71
N VAL A 76 -18.04 -4.61 -12.89
CA VAL A 76 -18.46 -3.66 -13.91
C VAL A 76 -19.74 -4.24 -14.49
N VAL A 77 -20.90 -3.69 -14.08
CA VAL A 77 -22.16 -4.01 -14.73
C VAL A 77 -22.13 -3.31 -16.09
N THR A 78 -21.80 -4.08 -17.13
CA THR A 78 -21.91 -3.69 -18.55
C THR A 78 -23.36 -3.66 -18.99
#